data_AF-A0A1I0D4J8-F1
#
_entry.id   AF-A0A1I0D4J8-F1
#
_cell.length_a   1.000
_cell.length_b   1.000
_cell.length_c   1.000
_cell.angle_alpha   90.00
_cell.angle_beta   90.00
_cell.angle_gamma   90.00
#
_symmetry.space_group_name_H-M   'P 1'
#
loop_
_entity.id
_entity.type
_entity.pdbx_description
1 polymer ?
#
loop_
_entity_poly.entity_id
_entity_poly.type
_entity_poly.pdbx_seq_one_letter_code
_entity_poly.pdbx_strand_id
1 'polypeptide(L)'
;MDKEPANVLELALHHDEFDRFLAGEPFYFLETKDDNADPQNVVVAFDRLFMPQFNARNASFSASFVQALLKLLNHYPDQNRAIYMAQSWIWCYCYCLANKEAQPDGPYAALPKIDLSAVSDILKRRLVERRAELTADQRWAGAAWNSEAGLWDPLVRTAHHVRDKLNGPDSVPDGA
;
A
#
# COMPACT_ATOMS: atom_id res chain seq x y z
N MET A 1 -13.31 -18.57 -20.83
CA MET A 1 -14.02 -17.28 -20.71
C MET A 1 -13.45 -16.64 -19.46
N ASP A 2 -12.38 -15.89 -19.63
CA ASP A 2 -11.76 -15.18 -18.51
C ASP A 2 -12.78 -14.14 -18.08
N LYS A 3 -13.37 -14.34 -16.89
CA LYS A 3 -14.16 -13.29 -16.26
C LYS A 3 -13.21 -12.12 -16.12
N GLU A 4 -13.49 -11.01 -16.81
CA GLU A 4 -12.90 -9.73 -16.47
C GLU A 4 -12.95 -9.64 -14.94
N PRO A 5 -11.82 -9.34 -14.27
CA PRO A 5 -11.87 -9.17 -12.83
C PRO A 5 -12.96 -8.15 -12.56
N ALA A 6 -14.01 -8.56 -11.83
CA ALA A 6 -15.06 -7.65 -11.41
C ALA A 6 -14.35 -6.40 -10.92
N ASN A 7 -14.69 -5.23 -11.48
CA ASN A 7 -13.88 -4.03 -11.27
C ASN A 7 -14.12 -3.49 -9.86
N VAL A 8 -13.59 -4.21 -8.88
CA VAL A 8 -13.72 -3.99 -7.45
C VAL A 8 -13.15 -2.62 -7.06
N LEU A 9 -12.15 -2.13 -7.82
CA LEU A 9 -11.67 -0.77 -7.69
C LEU A 9 -12.72 0.24 -8.14
N GLU A 10 -13.31 0.10 -9.33
CA GLU A 10 -14.38 1.00 -9.78
C GLU A 10 -15.58 1.00 -8.83
N LEU A 11 -15.93 -0.17 -8.29
CA LEU A 11 -16.98 -0.28 -7.29
C LEU A 11 -16.62 0.49 -6.00
N ALA A 12 -15.39 0.33 -5.50
CA ALA A 12 -14.90 1.07 -4.35
C ALA A 12 -14.88 2.59 -4.59
N LEU A 13 -14.43 3.02 -5.78
CA LEU A 13 -14.43 4.42 -6.17
C LEU A 13 -15.85 4.99 -6.25
N HIS A 14 -16.80 4.24 -6.81
CA HIS A 14 -18.20 4.64 -6.92
C HIS A 14 -18.89 4.82 -5.56
N HIS A 15 -18.51 4.02 -4.56
CA HIS A 15 -19.12 4.05 -3.23
C HIS A 15 -18.36 4.88 -2.18
N ASP A 16 -17.29 5.60 -2.57
CA ASP A 16 -16.38 6.27 -1.62
C ASP A 16 -15.74 5.30 -0.60
N GLU A 17 -15.38 4.10 -1.06
CA GLU A 17 -14.85 3.00 -0.24
C GLU A 17 -13.44 2.60 -0.68
N PHE A 18 -12.70 3.52 -1.31
CA PHE A 18 -11.34 3.25 -1.78
C PHE A 18 -10.39 2.88 -0.64
N ASP A 19 -10.56 3.46 0.56
CA ASP A 19 -9.82 3.07 1.76
C ASP A 19 -10.05 1.60 2.15
N ARG A 20 -11.27 1.08 2.00
CA ARG A 20 -11.60 -0.33 2.25
C ARG A 20 -11.01 -1.26 1.20
N PHE A 21 -10.97 -0.83 -0.06
CA PHE A 21 -10.25 -1.53 -1.11
C PHE A 21 -8.74 -1.60 -0.81
N LEU A 22 -8.15 -0.49 -0.37
CA LEU A 22 -6.73 -0.45 0.00
C LEU A 22 -6.43 -1.34 1.21
N ALA A 23 -7.33 -1.38 2.19
CA ALA A 23 -7.26 -2.31 3.31
C ALA A 23 -7.43 -3.78 2.87
N GLY A 24 -8.04 -4.02 1.71
CA GLY A 24 -8.34 -5.34 1.17
C GLY A 24 -9.52 -6.01 1.85
N GLU A 25 -10.53 -5.24 2.26
CA GLU A 25 -11.74 -5.82 2.83
C GLU A 25 -12.44 -6.76 1.84
N PRO A 26 -13.03 -7.88 2.29
CA PRO A 26 -13.98 -8.62 1.46
C PRO A 26 -15.16 -7.70 1.10
N PHE A 27 -15.60 -7.57 -0.15
CA PHE A 27 -15.26 -8.32 -1.36
C PHE A 27 -14.25 -7.61 -2.31
N TYR A 28 -13.55 -6.58 -1.84
CA TYR A 28 -12.53 -5.84 -2.61
C TYR A 28 -11.18 -6.56 -2.74
N PHE A 29 -10.97 -7.63 -1.98
CA PHE A 29 -9.78 -8.47 -2.09
C PHE A 29 -9.66 -9.12 -3.48
N LEU A 30 -8.50 -8.99 -4.11
CA LEU A 30 -8.16 -9.75 -5.31
C LEU A 30 -7.50 -11.07 -4.92
N GLU A 31 -8.28 -12.15 -5.01
CA GLU A 31 -7.79 -13.49 -4.72
C GLU A 31 -6.72 -13.92 -5.72
N THR A 32 -5.60 -14.40 -5.19
CA THR A 32 -4.47 -14.94 -5.94
C THR A 32 -3.98 -16.20 -5.23
N LYS A 33 -3.31 -17.10 -5.95
CA LYS A 33 -2.75 -18.34 -5.40
C LYS A 33 -1.48 -18.10 -4.56
N ASP A 34 -1.33 -16.93 -3.94
CA ASP A 34 -0.15 -16.63 -3.14
C ASP A 34 -0.25 -17.34 -1.77
N ASP A 35 0.90 -17.82 -1.30
CA ASP A 35 1.02 -18.63 -0.08
C ASP A 35 0.79 -17.83 1.21
N ASN A 36 0.73 -16.50 1.14
CA ASN A 36 0.61 -15.60 2.29
C ASN A 36 -0.81 -15.02 2.41
N ALA A 37 -1.37 -15.06 3.63
CA ALA A 37 -2.70 -14.55 3.94
C ALA A 37 -2.76 -13.00 4.03
N ASP A 38 -2.06 -12.31 3.13
CA ASP A 38 -1.98 -10.86 3.10
C ASP A 38 -3.36 -10.25 2.82
N PRO A 39 -3.66 -9.06 3.36
CA PRO A 39 -4.99 -8.47 3.23
C PRO A 39 -5.37 -8.11 1.80
N GLN A 40 -4.39 -7.89 0.92
CA GLN A 40 -4.55 -7.57 -0.49
C GLN A 40 -3.30 -8.02 -1.25
N ASN A 41 -3.47 -8.55 -2.45
CA ASN A 41 -2.34 -8.71 -3.36
C ASN A 41 -2.03 -7.37 -4.03
N VAL A 42 -1.23 -6.54 -3.34
CA VAL A 42 -0.96 -5.15 -3.73
C VAL A 42 -0.35 -5.07 -5.13
N VAL A 43 0.62 -5.92 -5.47
CA VAL A 43 1.28 -5.90 -6.79
C VAL A 43 0.28 -6.23 -7.89
N VAL A 44 -0.49 -7.32 -7.72
CA VAL A 44 -1.49 -7.72 -8.73
C VAL A 44 -2.59 -6.68 -8.85
N ALA A 45 -3.06 -6.11 -7.73
CA ALA A 45 -4.06 -5.04 -7.74
C ALA A 45 -3.54 -3.77 -8.41
N PHE A 46 -2.27 -3.42 -8.18
CA PHE A 46 -1.64 -2.28 -8.82
C PHE A 46 -1.57 -2.46 -10.35
N ASP A 47 -1.04 -3.59 -10.80
CA ASP A 47 -0.88 -3.88 -12.23
C ASP A 47 -2.22 -4.00 -12.95
N ARG A 48 -3.19 -4.70 -12.35
CA ARG A 48 -4.47 -4.99 -13.00
C ARG A 48 -5.50 -3.88 -12.87
N LEU A 49 -5.45 -3.06 -11.82
CA LEU A 49 -6.49 -2.08 -11.53
C LEU A 49 -5.98 -0.64 -11.50
N PHE A 50 -4.77 -0.36 -11.00
CA PHE A 50 -4.25 1.01 -10.94
C PHE A 50 -3.63 1.46 -12.27
N MET A 51 -2.76 0.63 -12.87
CA MET A 51 -2.10 0.98 -14.12
C MET A 51 -3.08 1.31 -15.26
N PRO A 52 -4.21 0.61 -15.44
CA PRO A 52 -5.24 1.02 -16.38
C PRO A 52 -5.78 2.44 -16.14
N GLN A 53 -5.96 2.87 -14.90
CA GLN A 53 -6.43 4.23 -14.58
C GLN A 53 -5.40 5.29 -15.01
N PHE A 54 -4.10 5.02 -14.80
CA PHE A 54 -3.03 5.92 -15.24
C PHE A 54 -2.87 5.94 -16.77
N ASN A 55 -2.98 4.77 -17.42
CA ASN A 55 -2.95 4.66 -18.88
C ASN A 55 -4.12 5.41 -19.53
N ALA A 56 -5.31 5.35 -18.93
CA ALA A 56 -6.49 6.12 -19.32
C ALA A 56 -6.39 7.62 -18.98
N ARG A 57 -5.29 8.06 -18.34
CA ARG A 57 -5.07 9.44 -17.89
C ARG A 57 -6.19 9.96 -17.00
N ASN A 58 -6.71 9.12 -16.11
CA ASN A 58 -7.70 9.52 -15.12
C ASN A 58 -7.11 10.59 -14.18
N ALA A 59 -7.50 11.85 -14.40
CA ALA A 59 -6.88 13.01 -13.77
C ALA A 59 -7.10 13.09 -12.25
N SER A 60 -8.19 12.51 -11.73
CA SER A 60 -8.51 12.54 -10.31
C SER A 60 -7.89 11.38 -9.53
N PHE A 61 -7.50 10.30 -10.21
CA PHE A 61 -7.13 9.05 -9.55
C PHE A 61 -5.95 9.20 -8.59
N SER A 62 -4.91 9.97 -8.96
CA SER A 62 -3.76 10.25 -8.09
C SER A 62 -4.19 10.93 -6.78
N ALA A 63 -5.09 11.92 -6.85
CA ALA A 63 -5.58 12.62 -5.68
C ALA A 63 -6.47 11.71 -4.81
N SER A 64 -7.34 10.93 -5.45
CA SER A 64 -8.18 9.93 -4.76
C SER A 64 -7.35 8.88 -4.03
N PHE A 65 -6.25 8.43 -4.63
CA PHE A 65 -5.34 7.47 -3.98
C PHE A 65 -4.71 8.04 -2.71
N VAL A 66 -4.19 9.28 -2.76
CA VAL A 66 -3.63 9.96 -1.58
C VAL A 66 -4.70 10.13 -0.50
N GLN A 67 -5.89 10.61 -0.86
CA GLN A 67 -6.99 10.78 0.10
C GLN A 67 -7.45 9.46 0.72
N ALA A 68 -7.48 8.38 -0.06
CA ALA A 68 -7.84 7.06 0.43
C ALA A 68 -6.80 6.51 1.43
N LEU A 69 -5.50 6.72 1.20
CA LEU A 69 -4.45 6.37 2.16
C LEU A 69 -4.57 7.18 3.46
N LEU A 70 -4.85 8.48 3.35
CA LEU A 70 -5.09 9.33 4.52
C LEU A 70 -6.33 8.88 5.31
N LYS A 71 -7.44 8.56 4.62
CA LYS A 71 -8.67 8.04 5.21
C LYS A 71 -8.42 6.69 5.91
N LEU A 72 -7.71 5.78 5.25
CA LEU A 72 -7.29 4.48 5.79
C LEU A 72 -6.53 4.66 7.12
N LEU A 73 -5.48 5.47 7.14
CA LEU A 73 -4.64 5.67 8.33
C LEU A 73 -5.34 6.43 9.48
N ASN A 74 -6.37 7.22 9.20
CA ASN A 74 -7.05 8.02 10.22
C ASN A 74 -8.31 7.37 10.79
N HIS A 75 -9.00 6.53 10.01
CA HIS A 75 -10.37 6.13 10.34
C HIS A 75 -10.62 4.63 10.30
N TYR A 76 -9.70 3.84 9.72
CA TYR A 76 -9.94 2.42 9.56
C TYR A 76 -9.91 1.69 10.93
N PRO A 77 -10.89 0.84 11.27
CA PRO A 77 -11.01 0.28 12.62
C PRO A 77 -9.80 -0.55 13.08
N ASP A 78 -9.24 -1.38 12.18
CA ASP A 78 -8.02 -2.14 12.44
C ASP A 78 -6.79 -1.31 12.05
N GLN A 79 -6.29 -0.53 13.00
CA GLN A 79 -5.17 0.37 12.76
C GLN A 79 -3.87 -0.34 12.38
N ASN A 80 -3.63 -1.56 12.89
CA ASN A 80 -2.43 -2.32 12.51
C ASN A 80 -2.52 -2.76 11.04
N ARG A 81 -3.71 -3.20 10.59
CA ARG A 81 -3.99 -3.46 9.16
C ARG A 81 -3.81 -2.22 8.31
N ALA A 82 -4.33 -1.08 8.77
CA ALA A 82 -4.23 0.18 8.04
C ALA A 82 -2.77 0.60 7.81
N ILE A 83 -1.95 0.54 8.86
CA ILE A 83 -0.50 0.83 8.79
C ILE A 83 0.19 -0.13 7.83
N TYR A 84 -0.05 -1.44 7.99
CA TYR A 84 0.54 -2.47 7.13
C TYR A 84 0.19 -2.25 5.66
N MET A 85 -1.10 -2.05 5.37
CA MET A 85 -1.55 -1.89 3.99
C MET A 85 -1.10 -0.57 3.38
N ALA A 86 -1.18 0.55 4.10
CA ALA A 86 -0.69 1.83 3.60
C ALA A 86 0.79 1.73 3.22
N GLN A 87 1.60 1.08 4.06
CA GLN A 87 3.02 0.91 3.77
C GLN A 87 3.29 -0.01 2.57
N SER A 88 2.56 -1.12 2.46
CA SER A 88 2.65 -2.02 1.29
C SER A 88 2.30 -1.31 -0.02
N TRP A 89 1.26 -0.47 -0.02
CA TRP A 89 0.88 0.36 -1.18
C TRP A 89 1.95 1.41 -1.53
N ILE A 90 2.50 2.11 -0.53
CA ILE A 90 3.59 3.08 -0.74
C ILE A 90 4.82 2.39 -1.31
N TRP A 91 5.23 1.26 -0.72
CA TRP A 91 6.37 0.49 -1.21
C TRP A 91 6.17 0.06 -2.66
N CYS A 92 5.02 -0.54 -2.99
CA CYS A 92 4.72 -0.98 -4.35
C CYS A 92 4.76 0.19 -5.34
N TYR A 93 4.15 1.32 -4.99
CA TYR A 93 4.13 2.50 -5.83
C TYR A 93 5.56 3.06 -6.08
N CYS A 94 6.37 3.19 -5.02
CA CYS A 94 7.76 3.63 -5.14
C CYS A 94 8.62 2.63 -5.94
N TYR A 95 8.38 1.33 -5.78
CA TYR A 95 9.05 0.29 -6.56
C TYR A 95 8.72 0.39 -8.05
N CYS A 96 7.45 0.58 -8.41
CA CYS A 96 7.02 0.79 -9.79
C CYS A 96 7.60 2.08 -10.38
N LEU A 97 7.72 3.16 -9.58
CA LEU A 97 8.41 4.38 -10.01
C LEU A 97 9.90 4.15 -10.28
N ALA A 98 10.62 3.43 -9.41
CA ALA A 98 12.02 3.10 -9.62
C ALA A 98 12.20 2.27 -10.90
N ASN A 99 11.29 1.32 -11.18
CA ASN A 99 11.28 0.57 -12.43
C ASN A 99 11.02 1.45 -13.64
N LYS A 100 10.12 2.44 -13.55
CA LYS A 100 9.92 3.44 -14.60
C LYS A 100 11.21 4.24 -14.86
N GLU A 101 11.94 4.63 -13.83
CA GLU A 101 13.20 5.37 -13.99
C GLU A 101 14.27 4.51 -14.70
N ALA A 102 14.33 3.22 -14.38
CA ALA A 102 15.23 2.27 -15.05
C ALA A 102 14.80 1.92 -16.49
N GLN A 103 13.50 1.88 -16.75
CA GLN A 103 12.91 1.55 -18.05
C GLN A 103 11.75 2.52 -18.39
N PRO A 104 12.05 3.71 -18.95
CA PRO A 104 11.04 4.76 -19.18
C PRO A 104 9.88 4.35 -20.10
N ASP A 105 10.13 3.48 -21.07
CA ASP A 105 9.14 2.95 -22.02
C ASP A 105 8.54 1.59 -21.58
N GLY A 106 8.81 1.19 -20.32
CA GLY A 106 8.37 -0.08 -19.75
C GLY A 106 6.89 -0.10 -19.32
N PRO A 107 6.47 -1.15 -18.59
CA PRO A 107 5.07 -1.33 -18.19
C PRO A 107 4.52 -0.19 -17.33
N TYR A 108 5.39 0.55 -16.62
CA TYR A 108 5.01 1.66 -15.75
C TYR A 108 5.17 3.04 -16.40
N ALA A 109 5.36 3.14 -17.72
CA ALA A 109 5.63 4.41 -18.42
C ALA A 109 4.61 5.51 -18.08
N ALA A 110 3.32 5.18 -17.96
CA ALA A 110 2.25 6.13 -17.65
C ALA A 110 2.17 6.54 -16.17
N LEU A 111 2.94 5.91 -15.27
CA LEU A 111 2.85 6.16 -13.84
C LEU A 111 3.30 7.59 -13.49
N PRO A 112 2.42 8.47 -12.95
CA PRO A 112 2.81 9.82 -12.56
C PRO A 112 3.65 9.79 -11.28
N LYS A 113 4.41 10.85 -11.01
CA LYS A 113 5.00 11.10 -9.68
C LYS A 113 3.94 11.77 -8.80
N ILE A 114 3.59 11.13 -7.69
CA ILE A 114 2.58 11.56 -6.71
C ILE A 114 3.32 11.94 -5.43
N ASP A 115 2.96 13.08 -4.85
CA ASP A 115 3.46 13.46 -3.54
C ASP A 115 2.75 12.65 -2.45
N LEU A 116 3.53 11.85 -1.73
CA LEU A 116 3.07 10.98 -0.64
C LEU A 116 3.56 11.47 0.74
N SER A 117 4.17 12.66 0.81
CA SER A 117 4.81 13.18 2.05
C SER A 117 3.82 13.23 3.22
N ALA A 118 2.62 13.78 3.01
CA ALA A 118 1.59 13.87 4.05
C ALA A 118 1.11 12.49 4.54
N VAL A 119 1.09 11.47 3.66
CA VAL A 119 0.75 10.10 4.04
C VAL A 119 1.87 9.52 4.90
N SER A 120 3.13 9.69 4.50
CA SER A 120 4.28 9.21 5.25
C SER A 120 4.43 9.87 6.63
N ASP A 121 4.10 11.15 6.76
CA ASP A 121 4.10 11.84 8.05
C ASP A 121 3.07 11.23 9.03
N ILE A 122 1.88 10.87 8.52
CA ILE A 122 0.88 10.17 9.33
C ILE A 122 1.34 8.75 9.63
N LEU A 123 1.84 8.02 8.64
CA LEU A 123 2.34 6.66 8.80
C LEU A 123 3.45 6.60 9.86
N LYS A 124 4.43 7.50 9.80
CA LYS A 124 5.52 7.63 10.78
C LYS A 124 4.98 7.83 12.20
N ARG A 125 4.05 8.77 12.39
CA ARG A 125 3.41 9.00 13.70
C ARG A 125 2.68 7.75 14.20
N ARG A 126 1.91 7.09 13.33
CA ARG A 126 1.16 5.88 13.67
C ARG A 126 2.05 4.70 14.02
N LEU A 127 3.20 4.53 13.35
CA LEU A 127 4.20 3.54 13.71
C LEU A 127 4.70 3.78 15.14
N VAL A 128 5.10 5.01 15.47
CA VAL A 128 5.58 5.35 16.82
C VAL A 128 4.49 5.13 17.88
N GLU A 129 3.29 5.65 17.65
CA GLU A 129 2.16 5.57 18.58
C GLU A 129 1.73 4.12 18.87
N ARG A 130 1.82 3.23 17.87
CA ARG A 130 1.34 1.84 17.97
C ARG A 130 2.45 0.80 18.09
N ARG A 131 3.67 1.22 18.46
CA ARG A 131 4.84 0.32 18.51
C ARG A 131 4.54 -0.96 19.30
N ALA A 132 3.92 -0.84 20.47
CA ALA A 132 3.62 -1.98 21.32
C ALA A 132 2.62 -2.96 20.65
N GLU A 133 1.53 -2.45 20.08
CA GLU A 133 0.56 -3.31 19.39
C GLU A 133 1.12 -3.93 18.11
N LEU A 134 1.99 -3.22 17.39
CA LEU A 134 2.64 -3.75 16.19
C LEU A 134 3.65 -4.84 16.54
N THR A 135 4.40 -4.68 17.63
CA THR A 135 5.32 -5.71 18.13
C THR A 135 4.59 -7.00 18.53
N ALA A 136 3.36 -6.88 19.05
CA ALA A 136 2.56 -8.03 19.46
C ALA A 136 1.77 -8.70 18.31
N ASP A 137 1.63 -8.02 17.16
CA ASP A 137 0.80 -8.49 16.05
C ASP A 137 1.59 -9.42 15.13
N GLN A 138 1.22 -10.71 15.12
CA GLN A 138 1.89 -11.75 14.34
C GLN A 138 1.22 -12.06 13.00
N ARG A 139 0.32 -11.20 12.52
CA ARG A 139 -0.32 -11.38 11.21
C ARG A 139 0.64 -11.04 10.07
N TRP A 140 0.42 -11.65 8.91
CA TRP A 140 1.11 -11.32 7.65
C TRP A 140 2.64 -11.39 7.78
N ALA A 141 3.35 -10.34 7.38
CA ALA A 141 4.78 -10.22 7.55
C ALA A 141 5.23 -10.20 9.02
N GLY A 142 4.33 -10.04 10.00
CA GLY A 142 4.65 -10.12 11.42
C GLY A 142 4.70 -11.55 11.97
N ALA A 143 4.37 -12.55 11.16
CA ALA A 143 4.41 -13.94 11.58
C ALA A 143 5.82 -14.37 12.00
N ALA A 144 5.89 -15.32 12.93
CA ALA A 144 7.14 -15.76 13.56
C ALA A 144 8.19 -16.34 12.60
N TRP A 145 7.79 -16.74 11.38
CA TRP A 145 8.72 -17.18 10.34
C TRP A 145 9.49 -16.00 9.70
N ASN A 146 9.01 -14.76 9.84
CA ASN A 146 9.56 -13.56 9.20
C ASN A 146 10.07 -12.50 10.18
N SER A 147 9.58 -12.48 11.42
CA SER A 147 9.92 -11.44 12.40
C SER A 147 9.89 -11.95 13.84
N GLU A 148 10.82 -11.43 14.65
CA GLU A 148 10.89 -11.65 16.09
C GLU A 148 10.06 -10.62 16.88
N ALA A 149 9.81 -9.43 16.31
CA ALA A 149 8.98 -8.38 16.90
C ALA A 149 7.73 -8.07 16.07
N GLY A 150 7.00 -9.11 15.67
CA GLY A 150 5.68 -8.96 15.02
C GLY A 150 5.72 -8.08 13.78
N LEU A 151 4.67 -7.30 13.53
CA LEU A 151 4.62 -6.37 12.41
C LEU A 151 5.64 -5.22 12.51
N TRP A 152 6.22 -4.94 13.68
CA TRP A 152 7.16 -3.82 13.85
C TRP A 152 8.39 -3.95 12.94
N ASP A 153 9.11 -5.08 12.98
CA ASP A 153 10.34 -5.25 12.20
C ASP A 153 10.13 -5.13 10.68
N PRO A 154 9.18 -5.85 10.05
CA PRO A 154 8.96 -5.73 8.62
C PRO A 154 8.51 -4.32 8.24
N LEU A 155 7.76 -3.64 9.12
CA LEU A 155 7.34 -2.27 8.86
C LEU A 155 8.54 -1.31 8.84
N VAL A 156 9.37 -1.32 9.88
CA VAL A 156 10.56 -0.46 9.96
C VAL A 156 11.54 -0.77 8.82
N ARG A 157 11.80 -2.06 8.55
CA ARG A 157 12.67 -2.50 7.45
C ARG A 157 12.21 -1.98 6.09
N THR A 158 10.91 -2.02 5.84
CA THR A 158 10.34 -1.55 4.59
C THR A 158 10.34 -0.02 4.51
N ALA A 159 10.09 0.70 5.61
CA ALA A 159 10.22 2.16 5.65
C ALA A 159 11.66 2.61 5.29
N HIS A 160 12.67 1.95 5.85
CA HIS A 160 14.07 2.15 5.45
C HIS A 160 14.30 1.86 3.97
N HIS A 161 13.78 0.74 3.47
CA HIS A 161 13.94 0.39 2.06
C HIS A 161 13.33 1.44 1.13
N VAL A 162 12.12 1.93 1.43
CA VAL A 162 11.46 2.99 0.65
C VAL A 162 12.32 4.25 0.59
N ARG A 163 12.80 4.72 1.75
CA ARG A 163 13.64 5.94 1.83
C ARG A 163 14.99 5.75 1.16
N ASP A 164 15.71 4.68 1.52
CA ASP A 164 17.14 4.53 1.22
C ASP A 164 17.40 3.89 -0.15
N LYS A 165 16.43 3.14 -0.70
CA LYS A 165 16.59 2.38 -1.96
C LYS A 165 15.65 2.80 -3.07
N LEU A 166 14.44 3.27 -2.74
CA LEU A 166 13.43 3.63 -3.73
C LEU A 166 13.24 5.15 -3.88
N ASN A 167 14.04 5.96 -3.18
CA ASN A 167 13.94 7.42 -3.17
C ASN A 167 12.50 7.91 -2.87
N GLY A 168 11.79 7.16 -2.02
CA GLY A 168 10.44 7.46 -1.60
C GLY A 168 10.37 8.37 -0.37
N PRO A 169 9.15 8.71 0.08
CA PRO A 169 8.97 9.58 1.23
C PRO A 169 9.45 8.90 2.53
N ASP A 170 10.02 9.70 3.44
CA ASP A 170 10.53 9.19 4.72
C ASP A 170 9.38 8.93 5.71
N SER A 171 9.20 7.66 6.08
CA SER A 171 8.29 7.22 7.14
C SER A 171 9.01 6.50 8.29
N VAL A 172 10.35 6.55 8.31
CA VAL A 172 11.16 5.86 9.31
C VAL A 172 10.87 6.47 10.69
N PRO A 173 10.43 5.67 11.69
CA PRO A 173 10.14 6.17 13.02
C PRO A 173 11.42 6.67 13.70
N ASP A 174 11.30 7.76 14.46
CA ASP A 174 12.46 8.31 15.18
C ASP A 174 12.89 7.35 16.31
N GLY A 175 14.18 7.04 16.37
CA GLY A 175 14.73 6.09 17.36
C GLY A 175 14.45 4.61 17.08
N ALA A 176 14.11 4.28 15.82
CA ALA A 176 14.09 2.92 15.29
C ALA A 176 15.51 2.39 15.01
#